data_AF-A0A7X8W858-F1
#
_entry.id   AF-A0A7X8W858-F1
#
_cell.length_a   1.000
_cell.length_b   1.000
_cell.length_c   1.000
_cell.angle_alpha   90.00
_cell.angle_beta   90.00
_cell.angle_gamma   90.00
#
_symmetry.space_group_name_H-M   'P 1'
#
loop_
_entity.id
_entity.type
_entity.pdbx_description
1 polymer ?
#
loop_
_entity_poly.entity_id
_entity_poly.type
_entity_poly.pdbx_seq_one_letter_code
_entity_poly.pdbx_strand_id
1 'polypeptide(L)'
;MENNKSLDALLTEWNIGKVKIKNRIVLTSMGGTNLLGWMERNHFDKDGARFILEVAKNNVGLVLPGCQPVYNPMFGQWLHKNEK
;
A
#
# COMPACT_ATOMS: atom_id res chain seq x y z
N MET A 1 4.22 30.88 2.47
CA MET A 1 2.96 30.37 1.90
C MET A 1 1.91 30.52 2.97
N GLU A 2 0.82 31.20 2.67
CA GLU A 2 -0.29 31.40 3.61
C GLU A 2 -0.85 30.04 4.05
N ASN A 3 -1.02 29.82 5.35
CA ASN A 3 -1.65 28.61 5.87
C ASN A 3 -3.10 28.59 5.39
N ASN A 4 -3.40 27.76 4.39
CA ASN A 4 -4.76 27.51 3.99
C ASN A 4 -5.44 26.68 5.07
N LYS A 5 -6.12 27.36 6.01
CA LYS A 5 -6.82 26.74 7.15
C LYS A 5 -7.80 25.63 6.73
N SER A 6 -8.29 25.62 5.48
CA SER A 6 -9.17 24.56 4.99
C SER A 6 -8.46 23.21 4.86
N LEU A 7 -7.12 23.18 4.79
CA LEU A 7 -6.32 21.97 4.63
C LEU A 7 -5.77 21.43 5.96
N ASP A 8 -5.93 22.15 7.07
CA ASP A 8 -5.38 21.74 8.38
C ASP A 8 -5.86 20.34 8.77
N ALA A 9 -7.13 20.04 8.50
CA ALA A 9 -7.70 18.71 8.76
C ALA A 9 -6.97 17.60 7.98
N LEU A 10 -6.50 17.88 6.76
CA LEU A 10 -5.76 16.91 5.94
C LEU A 10 -4.30 16.77 6.39
N LEU A 11 -3.69 17.86 6.86
CA LEU A 11 -2.24 17.94 7.14
C LEU A 11 -1.86 17.71 8.62
N THR A 12 -2.84 17.54 9.51
CA THR A 12 -2.61 17.26 10.94
C THR A 12 -2.39 15.77 11.20
N GLU A 13 -1.49 15.46 12.13
CA GLU A 13 -1.26 14.09 12.61
C GLU A 13 -2.54 13.43 13.14
N TRP A 14 -2.59 12.11 13.07
CA TRP A 14 -3.71 11.32 13.55
C TRP A 14 -3.26 9.94 14.05
N ASN A 15 -4.08 9.29 14.87
CA ASN A 15 -3.82 7.92 15.31
C ASN A 15 -4.87 6.97 14.73
N ILE A 16 -4.41 5.92 14.04
CA ILE A 16 -5.25 4.80 13.59
C ILE A 16 -4.85 3.57 14.41
N GLY A 17 -5.68 3.19 15.37
CA GLY A 17 -5.35 2.14 16.34
C GLY A 17 -4.08 2.51 17.12
N LYS A 18 -3.00 1.75 16.93
CA LYS A 18 -1.69 1.98 17.57
C LYS A 18 -0.69 2.73 16.69
N VAL A 19 -1.07 3.10 15.46
CA VAL A 19 -0.17 3.74 14.50
C VAL A 19 -0.45 5.24 14.45
N LYS A 20 0.59 6.05 14.69
CA LYS A 20 0.55 7.50 14.42
C LYS A 20 0.89 7.75 12.95
N ILE A 21 0.00 8.46 12.25
CA ILE A 21 0.22 8.94 10.87
C ILE A 21 0.48 10.43 10.88
N LYS A 22 1.37 10.88 9.99
CA LYS A 22 1.82 12.28 9.92
C LYS A 22 0.83 13.24 9.27
N ASN A 23 -0.12 12.72 8.51
CA ASN A 23 -1.22 13.46 7.87
C ASN A 23 -2.31 12.45 7.45
N ARG A 24 -3.43 12.95 6.92
CA ARG A 24 -4.59 12.14 6.53
C ARG A 24 -4.66 11.88 5.03
N ILE A 25 -3.54 11.98 4.32
CA ILE A 25 -3.42 11.63 2.91
C ILE A 25 -3.16 10.12 2.82
N VAL A 26 -4.01 9.41 2.09
CA VAL A 26 -3.96 7.95 1.99
C VAL A 26 -3.84 7.53 0.54
N LEU A 27 -2.85 6.70 0.23
CA LEU A 27 -2.88 5.89 -0.99
C LEU A 27 -3.79 4.70 -0.74
N THR A 28 -4.93 4.66 -1.42
CA THR A 28 -5.89 3.56 -1.32
C THR A 28 -5.45 2.36 -2.16
N SER A 29 -5.96 1.18 -1.82
CA SER A 29 -5.69 -0.05 -2.57
C SER A 29 -6.17 0.08 -4.02
N MET A 30 -5.28 -0.14 -4.97
CA MET A 30 -5.59 -0.13 -6.40
C MET A 30 -5.00 -1.36 -7.10
N GLY A 31 -5.64 -1.82 -8.16
CA GLY A 31 -5.04 -2.82 -9.06
C GLY A 31 -3.70 -2.31 -9.60
N GLY A 32 -2.71 -3.21 -9.73
CA GLY A 32 -1.33 -2.84 -10.11
C GLY A 32 -0.46 -2.33 -8.96
N THR A 33 -0.99 -2.28 -7.74
CA THR A 33 -0.18 -2.04 -6.51
C THR A 33 -0.10 -3.29 -5.63
N ASN A 34 -0.36 -4.45 -6.22
CA ASN A 34 -0.18 -5.72 -5.55
C ASN A 34 1.33 -5.94 -5.37
N LEU A 35 1.76 -6.44 -4.20
CA LEU A 35 3.17 -6.76 -3.97
C LEU A 35 3.48 -8.19 -4.40
N LEU A 36 2.43 -8.97 -4.63
CA LEU A 36 2.46 -10.37 -4.99
C LEU A 36 1.62 -10.57 -6.25
N GLY A 37 2.19 -11.27 -7.22
CA GLY A 37 1.53 -11.56 -8.50
C GLY A 37 0.14 -12.18 -8.32
N TRP A 38 -0.82 -11.74 -9.14
CA TRP A 38 -2.22 -12.14 -9.08
C TRP A 38 -2.66 -12.75 -10.42
N MET A 39 -3.26 -13.94 -10.37
CA MET A 39 -3.60 -14.76 -11.55
C MET A 39 -2.38 -15.16 -12.41
N GLU A 40 -1.22 -15.24 -11.78
CA GLU A 40 0.05 -15.67 -12.37
C GLU A 40 0.89 -16.40 -11.32
N ARG A 41 2.07 -16.92 -11.63
CA ARG A 41 2.92 -17.57 -10.62
C ARG A 41 3.29 -16.54 -9.54
N ASN A 42 3.09 -16.92 -8.28
CA ASN A 42 3.40 -16.06 -7.14
C ASN A 42 4.86 -15.60 -7.19
N HIS A 43 5.06 -14.30 -7.25
CA HIS A 43 6.37 -13.66 -7.21
C HIS A 43 6.24 -12.31 -6.53
N PHE A 44 7.36 -11.73 -6.11
CA PHE A 44 7.38 -10.37 -5.59
C PHE A 44 7.38 -9.37 -6.75
N ASP A 45 6.34 -8.56 -6.84
CA ASP A 45 6.20 -7.54 -7.87
C ASP A 45 7.08 -6.32 -7.51
N LYS A 46 8.22 -6.22 -8.19
CA LYS A 46 9.21 -5.16 -7.97
C LYS A 46 8.69 -3.79 -8.41
N ASP A 47 7.83 -3.72 -9.42
CA ASP A 47 7.32 -2.47 -9.94
C ASP A 47 6.24 -1.90 -9.02
N GLY A 48 5.32 -2.75 -8.55
CA GLY A 48 4.36 -2.40 -7.51
C GLY A 48 5.05 -1.96 -6.22
N ALA A 49 6.09 -2.67 -5.80
CA ALA A 49 6.89 -2.31 -4.63
C ALA A 49 7.61 -0.96 -4.79
N ARG A 50 8.21 -0.71 -5.96
CA ARG A 50 8.87 0.57 -6.26
C ARG A 50 7.87 1.72 -6.21
N PHE A 51 6.69 1.57 -6.82
CA PHE A 51 5.64 2.58 -6.77
C PHE A 51 5.21 2.91 -5.33
N ILE A 52 4.92 1.89 -4.52
CA ILE A 52 4.56 2.06 -3.11
C ILE A 52 5.65 2.79 -2.33
N LEU A 53 6.91 2.45 -2.57
CA LEU A 53 8.05 3.09 -1.92
C LEU A 53 8.17 4.57 -2.31
N GLU A 54 8.01 4.90 -3.59
CA GLU A 54 8.05 6.28 -4.05
C GLU A 54 6.90 7.11 -3.46
N VAL A 55 5.69 6.57 -3.38
CA VAL A 55 4.56 7.26 -2.73
C VAL A 55 4.82 7.47 -1.23
N ALA A 56 5.39 6.46 -0.56
CA ALA A 56 5.77 6.56 0.85
C ALA A 56 6.80 7.68 1.12
N LYS A 57 7.78 7.85 0.23
CA LYS A 57 8.78 8.93 0.30
C LYS A 57 8.17 10.32 0.10
N ASN A 58 7.06 10.43 -0.63
CA ASN A 58 6.40 11.70 -0.99
C ASN A 58 5.34 12.15 0.02
N ASN A 59 5.64 12.00 1.30
CA ASN A 59 4.85 12.50 2.42
C ASN A 59 3.40 11.99 2.57
N VAL A 60 3.04 10.83 2.00
CA VAL A 60 1.74 10.19 2.29
C VAL A 60 1.65 9.77 3.76
N GLY A 61 0.47 9.88 4.37
CA GLY A 61 0.23 9.50 5.76
C GLY A 61 0.09 8.00 5.95
N LEU A 62 -0.58 7.32 5.02
CA LEU A 62 -0.80 5.88 5.03
C LEU A 62 -0.79 5.33 3.59
N VAL A 63 -0.16 4.17 3.40
CA VAL A 63 -0.22 3.42 2.13
C VAL A 63 -0.94 2.10 2.36
N LEU A 64 -1.97 1.86 1.55
CA LEU A 64 -2.66 0.59 1.48
C LEU A 64 -2.27 -0.08 0.16
N PRO A 65 -1.48 -1.17 0.18
CA PRO A 65 -1.16 -1.89 -1.04
C PRO A 65 -2.42 -2.48 -1.67
N GLY A 66 -2.32 -2.92 -2.92
CA GLY A 66 -3.38 -3.65 -3.62
C GLY A 66 -3.77 -4.94 -2.89
N CYS A 67 -4.84 -5.60 -3.34
CA CYS A 67 -5.25 -6.87 -2.76
C CYS A 67 -4.14 -7.91 -2.92
N GLN A 68 -3.79 -8.60 -1.83
CA GLN A 68 -2.73 -9.63 -1.89
C GLN A 68 -3.38 -11.02 -1.94
N PRO A 69 -3.13 -11.83 -2.97
CA PRO A 69 -3.66 -13.19 -3.02
C PRO A 69 -2.97 -14.07 -1.97
N VAL A 70 -3.73 -14.54 -0.99
CA VAL A 70 -3.26 -15.54 -0.01
C VAL A 70 -3.26 -16.95 -0.61
N TYR A 71 -4.18 -17.19 -1.56
CA TYR A 71 -4.28 -18.41 -2.34
C TYR A 71 -4.26 -18.04 -3.82
N ASN A 72 -3.48 -18.79 -4.59
CA ASN A 72 -3.38 -18.63 -6.03
C ASN A 72 -4.32 -19.64 -6.72
N PRO A 73 -5.46 -19.19 -7.29
CA PRO A 73 -6.43 -20.09 -7.89
C PRO A 73 -5.95 -20.72 -9.21
N MET A 74 -4.99 -20.11 -9.91
CA MET A 74 -4.49 -20.63 -11.18
C MET A 74 -3.63 -21.89 -11.00
N PHE A 75 -2.90 -21.97 -9.88
CA PHE A 75 -1.94 -23.06 -9.61
C PHE A 75 -2.23 -23.84 -8.33
N GLY A 76 -3.34 -23.53 -7.65
CA GLY A 76 -3.77 -24.24 -6.45
C GLY A 76 -2.84 -24.10 -5.24
N GLN A 77 -2.11 -22.99 -5.13
CA GLN A 77 -1.02 -22.84 -4.17
C GLN A 77 -1.31 -21.77 -3.12
N TRP A 78 -1.09 -22.10 -1.84
CA TRP A 78 -1.10 -21.13 -0.75
C TRP A 78 0.20 -20.33 -0.72
N LEU A 79 0.11 -19.02 -0.46
CA LEU A 79 1.27 -18.12 -0.45
C LEU A 79 2.39 -18.59 0.50
N HIS A 80 2.04 -19.09 1.68
CA HIS A 80 3.02 -19.58 2.67
C HIS A 80 3.75 -20.87 2.24
N LYS A 81 3.23 -21.57 1.23
CA LYS A 81 3.85 -22.77 0.63
C LYS A 81 4.70 -22.42 -0.59
N ASN A 82 4.88 -21.14 -0.90
CA ASN A 82 5.78 -20.74 -1.97
C ASN A 82 7.22 -20.94 -1.52
N GLU A 83 7.94 -21.81 -2.22
CA GLU A 83 9.39 -21.95 -2.05
C GLU A 83 10.05 -20.72 -2.68
N LYS A 84 11.01 -20.12 -1.95
CA LYS A 84 11.66 -18.85 -2.32
C LYS A 84 12.47 -18.96 -3.61
#